data_AF-A0A3D0QTM5-F1
#
_entry.id   AF-A0A3D0QTM5-F1
#
_cell.length_a   1.000
_cell.length_b   1.000
_cell.length_c   1.000
_cell.angle_alpha   90.00
_cell.angle_beta   90.00
_cell.angle_gamma   90.00
#
_symmetry.space_group_name_H-M   'P 1'
#
loop_
_entity.id
_entity.type
_entity.pdbx_description
1 polymer ?
#
loop_
_entity_poly.entity_id
_entity_poly.type
_entity_poly.pdbx_seq_one_letter_code
_entity_poly.pdbx_strand_id
1 'polypeptide(L)'
;MAARTPAEQALARSCTTGDGGTRFEVADLSVVHHPDRTATFAYRLTVLRQGGRDERWEFTLHWDDKSFADVLTSSAPDPERLRQLVHLVRTLLEERWDTKGYNRRSAKMGRRRT
;
A
#
# COMPACT_ATOMS: atom_id res chain seq x y z
N MET A 1 -3.66 22.14 -8.42
CA MET A 1 -3.63 20.67 -8.17
C MET A 1 -2.45 20.14 -8.95
N ALA A 2 -1.38 19.69 -8.29
CA ALA A 2 -0.25 19.08 -9.00
C ALA A 2 -0.76 17.81 -9.69
N ALA A 3 -0.43 17.64 -10.97
CA ALA A 3 -0.77 16.43 -11.70
C ALA A 3 -0.02 15.26 -11.04
N ARG A 4 -0.76 14.29 -10.50
CA ARG A 4 -0.18 13.05 -9.96
C ARG A 4 0.59 12.33 -11.07
N THR A 5 1.81 11.89 -10.78
CA THR A 5 2.60 11.10 -11.74
C THR A 5 1.88 9.79 -12.07
N PRO A 6 2.19 9.14 -13.21
CA PRO A 6 1.62 7.84 -13.54
C PRO A 6 1.86 6.79 -12.45
N ALA A 7 2.99 6.87 -11.73
CA ALA A 7 3.28 6.02 -10.60
C ALA A 7 2.32 6.26 -9.44
N GLU A 8 2.14 7.51 -9.02
CA GLU A 8 1.17 7.87 -7.98
C GLU A 8 -0.26 7.45 -8.36
N GLN A 9 -0.66 7.63 -9.62
CA GLN A 9 -1.97 7.21 -10.11
C GLN A 9 -2.14 5.69 -10.06
N ALA A 10 -1.13 4.92 -10.45
CA ALA A 10 -1.18 3.47 -10.43
C ALA A 10 -1.21 2.91 -9.00
N LEU A 11 -0.47 3.53 -8.09
CA LEU A 11 -0.42 3.21 -6.66
C LEU A 11 -1.71 3.60 -5.92
N ALA A 12 -2.39 4.66 -6.36
CA ALA A 12 -3.68 5.09 -5.81
C ALA A 12 -4.87 4.21 -6.26
N ARG A 13 -4.65 3.18 -7.09
CA ARG A 13 -5.73 2.28 -7.51
C ARG A 13 -6.04 1.25 -6.43
N SER A 14 -7.32 0.97 -6.25
CA SER A 14 -7.76 -0.16 -5.42
C SER A 14 -7.21 -1.48 -5.95
N CYS A 15 -6.84 -2.39 -5.05
CA CYS A 15 -6.39 -3.74 -5.40
C CYS A 15 -7.04 -4.78 -4.50
N THR A 16 -7.11 -6.01 -5.00
CA THR A 16 -7.53 -7.17 -4.22
C THR A 16 -6.28 -7.97 -3.87
N THR A 17 -6.24 -8.53 -2.66
CA THR A 17 -5.18 -9.45 -2.24
C THR A 17 -5.13 -10.68 -3.13
N GLY A 18 -3.99 -11.38 -3.18
CA GLY A 18 -3.82 -12.58 -4.00
C GLY A 18 -4.86 -13.69 -3.72
N ASP A 19 -5.32 -13.80 -2.47
CA ASP A 19 -6.37 -14.75 -2.03
C ASP A 19 -7.81 -14.34 -2.41
N GLY A 20 -8.03 -13.11 -2.87
CA GLY A 20 -9.37 -12.61 -3.19
C GLY A 20 -10.26 -12.24 -1.99
N GLY A 21 -9.92 -12.68 -0.76
CA GLY A 21 -10.72 -12.45 0.44
C GLY A 21 -10.70 -11.02 1.00
N THR A 22 -9.74 -10.19 0.58
CA THR A 22 -9.59 -8.81 1.04
C THR A 22 -9.38 -7.85 -0.13
N ARG A 23 -10.09 -6.72 -0.13
CA ARG A 23 -9.90 -5.62 -1.08
C ARG A 23 -9.41 -4.38 -0.34
N PHE A 24 -8.30 -3.83 -0.83
CA PHE A 24 -7.77 -2.55 -0.40
C PHE A 24 -8.32 -1.46 -1.32
N GLU A 25 -9.20 -0.62 -0.79
CA GLU A 25 -9.71 0.55 -1.46
C GLU A 25 -8.88 1.77 -1.03
N VAL A 26 -8.00 2.26 -1.89
CA VAL A 26 -7.18 3.43 -1.59
C VAL A 26 -8.05 4.68 -1.66
N ALA A 27 -8.31 5.28 -0.49
CA ALA A 27 -9.11 6.49 -0.36
C ALA A 27 -8.26 7.74 -0.58
N ASP A 28 -7.03 7.73 -0.07
CA ASP A 28 -6.03 8.75 -0.35
C ASP A 28 -4.62 8.15 -0.40
N LEU A 29 -3.79 8.74 -1.26
CA LEU A 29 -2.37 8.49 -1.34
C LEU A 29 -1.65 9.82 -1.44
N SER A 30 -0.78 10.07 -0.47
CA SER A 30 0.14 11.20 -0.46
C SER A 30 1.56 10.67 -0.63
N VAL A 31 2.27 11.17 -1.64
CA VAL A 31 3.66 10.79 -1.92
C VAL A 31 4.57 11.98 -1.67
N VAL A 32 5.53 11.81 -0.76
CA VAL A 32 6.56 12.80 -0.48
C VAL A 32 7.86 12.29 -1.10
N HIS A 33 8.32 12.97 -2.13
CA HIS A 33 9.63 12.72 -2.73
C HIS A 33 10.69 13.48 -1.92
N HIS A 34 11.75 12.78 -1.54
CA HIS A 34 12.86 13.37 -0.81
C HIS A 34 14.02 13.70 -1.76
N PRO A 35 14.87 14.69 -1.42
CA PRO A 35 16.02 15.06 -2.24
C PRO A 35 17.05 13.93 -2.39
N ASP A 36 17.08 12.95 -1.46
CA ASP A 36 17.97 11.79 -1.51
C ASP A 36 17.48 10.67 -2.45
N ARG A 37 16.48 10.95 -3.30
CA ARG A 37 15.84 9.98 -4.22
C ARG A 37 15.05 8.87 -3.52
N THR A 38 14.78 9.03 -2.23
CA THR A 38 13.83 8.19 -1.49
C THR A 38 12.43 8.78 -1.58
N ALA A 39 11.42 7.97 -1.27
CA ALA A 39 10.04 8.42 -1.23
C ALA A 39 9.34 7.94 0.03
N THR A 40 8.34 8.70 0.48
CA THR A 40 7.45 8.29 1.55
C THR A 40 6.04 8.24 1.03
N PHE A 41 5.43 7.05 1.09
CA PHE A 41 4.03 6.85 0.74
C PHE A 41 3.19 6.85 2.00
N ALA A 42 2.32 7.84 2.15
CA ALA A 42 1.28 7.85 3.17
C ALA A 42 -0.02 7.37 2.53
N TYR A 43 -0.45 6.18 2.95
CA TYR A 43 -1.68 5.56 2.46
C TYR A 43 -2.79 5.73 3.48
N ARG A 44 -3.95 6.07 2.96
CA ARG A 44 -5.22 5.98 3.65
C ARG A 44 -6.13 5.10 2.82
N LEU A 45 -6.45 3.91 3.32
CA LEU A 45 -7.23 2.95 2.58
C LEU A 45 -8.31 2.31 3.46
N THR A 46 -9.39 1.86 2.82
CA THR A 46 -10.45 1.08 3.43
C THR A 46 -10.23 -0.38 3.06
N VAL A 47 -10.08 -1.23 4.07
CA VAL A 47 -9.95 -2.68 3.91
C VAL A 47 -11.34 -3.28 3.95
N LEU A 48 -11.80 -3.78 2.80
CA LEU A 48 -13.08 -4.46 2.64
C LEU A 48 -12.83 -5.96 2.71
N ARG A 49 -13.45 -6.63 3.67
CA ARG A 49 -13.33 -8.09 3.84
C ARG A 49 -14.66 -8.75 3.52
N GLN A 50 -14.63 -9.87 2.80
CA GLN A 50 -15.83 -10.68 2.62
C GLN A 50 -16.37 -11.16 3.98
N GLY A 51 -17.59 -10.74 4.32
CA GLY A 51 -18.27 -11.08 5.57
C GLY A 51 -17.79 -10.32 6.82
N GLY A 52 -16.97 -9.27 6.66
CA GLY A 52 -16.47 -8.44 7.75
C GLY A 52 -17.04 -7.03 7.77
N ARG A 53 -16.69 -6.26 8.80
CA ARG A 53 -16.85 -4.79 8.79
C ARG A 53 -15.70 -4.18 8.00
N ASP A 54 -15.99 -3.12 7.28
CA ASP A 54 -14.99 -2.32 6.59
C ASP A 54 -14.09 -1.62 7.61
N GLU A 55 -12.79 -1.65 7.37
CA GLU A 55 -11.80 -1.10 8.29
C GLU A 55 -10.96 -0.03 7.64
N ARG A 56 -10.97 1.17 8.20
CA ARG A 56 -10.04 2.22 7.78
C ARG A 56 -8.65 1.90 8.28
N TRP A 57 -7.70 1.95 7.38
CA TRP A 57 -6.29 1.71 7.68
C TRP A 57 -5.43 2.82 7.10
N GLU A 58 -4.66 3.42 7.99
CA GLU A 58 -3.69 4.46 7.68
C GLU A 58 -2.31 3.92 8.04
N PHE A 59 -1.36 4.05 7.13
CA PHE A 59 0.04 3.72 7.39
C PHE A 59 0.96 4.50 6.46
N THR A 60 2.22 4.54 6.87
CA THR A 60 3.28 5.16 6.10
C THR A 60 4.28 4.08 5.70
N LEU A 61 4.69 4.12 4.44
CA LEU A 61 5.70 3.23 3.86
C LEU A 61 6.88 4.08 3.40
N HIS A 62 8.05 3.84 3.98
CA HIS A 62 9.29 4.44 3.51
C HIS A 62 9.81 3.58 2.36
N TRP A 63 10.06 4.22 1.22
CA TRP A 63 10.65 3.62 0.05
C TRP A 63 12.08 4.13 -0.13
N ASP A 64 13.04 3.29 0.28
CA ASP A 64 14.46 3.59 0.18
C ASP A 64 15.09 3.11 -1.14
N ASP A 65 14.37 2.29 -1.92
CA ASP A 65 14.90 1.75 -3.16
C ASP A 65 14.99 2.80 -4.27
N LYS A 66 16.19 3.37 -4.40
CA LYS A 66 16.54 4.43 -5.35
C LYS A 66 16.44 3.97 -6.81
N SER A 67 16.36 2.66 -7.08
CA SER A 67 16.22 2.13 -8.43
C SER A 67 14.87 2.53 -9.05
N PHE A 68 13.85 2.80 -8.23
CA PHE A 68 12.53 3.24 -8.70
C PHE A 68 12.30 4.75 -8.63
N ALA A 69 13.31 5.53 -8.25
CA ALA A 69 13.19 6.99 -8.17
C ALA A 69 12.82 7.64 -9.52
N ASP A 70 13.40 7.14 -10.61
CA ASP A 70 13.06 7.57 -11.98
C ASP A 70 11.59 7.28 -12.31
N VAL A 71 11.11 6.07 -12.02
CA VAL A 71 9.72 5.66 -12.23
C VAL A 71 8.74 6.54 -11.45
N LEU A 72 9.10 6.90 -10.21
CA LEU A 72 8.30 7.70 -9.30
C LEU A 72 8.16 9.16 -9.74
N THR A 73 9.18 9.70 -10.40
CA THR A 73 9.26 11.12 -10.79
C THR A 73 8.99 11.36 -12.28
N SER A 74 9.06 10.32 -13.11
CA SER A 74 8.83 10.42 -14.55
C SER A 74 7.35 10.61 -14.90
N SER A 75 7.10 11.46 -15.90
CA SER A 75 5.76 11.65 -16.49
C SER A 75 5.37 10.55 -17.48
N ALA A 76 6.32 9.73 -17.90
CA ALA A 76 6.12 8.58 -18.80
C ALA A 76 7.09 7.45 -18.40
N PRO A 77 6.90 6.82 -17.22
CA PRO A 77 7.78 5.76 -16.76
C PRO A 77 7.66 4.52 -17.64
N ASP A 78 8.72 3.71 -17.65
CA ASP A 78 8.67 2.40 -18.28
C ASP A 78 7.51 1.56 -17.69
N PRO A 79 6.61 1.01 -18.53
CA PRO A 79 5.41 0.35 -18.06
C PRO A 79 5.69 -0.95 -17.32
N GLU A 80 6.78 -1.66 -17.63
CA GLU A 80 7.16 -2.89 -16.92
C GLU A 80 7.69 -2.53 -15.53
N ARG A 81 8.57 -1.54 -15.44
CA ARG A 81 9.08 -1.04 -14.15
C ARG A 81 7.99 -0.47 -13.27
N LEU A 82 7.01 0.24 -13.85
CA LEU A 82 5.84 0.72 -13.13
C LEU A 82 5.03 -0.44 -12.54
N ARG A 83 4.80 -1.51 -13.33
CA ARG A 83 4.11 -2.71 -12.84
C ARG A 83 4.89 -3.39 -11.71
N GLN A 84 6.21 -3.47 -11.83
CA GLN A 84 7.07 -4.03 -10.78
C GLN A 84 6.97 -3.21 -9.48
N LEU A 85 7.07 -1.88 -9.56
CA LEU A 85 6.90 -1.00 -8.39
C LEU A 85 5.54 -1.23 -7.72
N VAL A 86 4.46 -1.23 -8.51
CA VAL A 86 3.10 -1.46 -8.00
C VAL A 86 2.98 -2.84 -7.34
N HIS A 87 3.57 -3.88 -7.94
CA HIS A 87 3.56 -5.22 -7.37
C HIS A 87 4.32 -5.26 -6.04
N LEU A 88 5.52 -4.70 -5.97
CA LEU A 88 6.32 -4.64 -4.75
C LEU A 88 5.59 -3.91 -3.62
N VAL A 89 5.03 -2.73 -3.92
CA VAL A 89 4.26 -1.98 -2.93
C VAL A 89 3.06 -2.81 -2.46
N ARG A 90 2.31 -3.44 -3.37
CA ARG A 90 1.17 -4.30 -3.01
C ARG A 90 1.56 -5.47 -2.13
N THR A 91 2.64 -6.17 -2.44
CA THR A 91 3.17 -7.24 -1.59
C THR A 91 3.46 -6.72 -0.18
N LEU A 92 4.11 -5.56 -0.05
CA LEU A 92 4.36 -4.94 1.26
C LEU A 92 3.06 -4.55 1.98
N LEU A 93 2.01 -4.12 1.26
CA LEU A 93 0.69 -3.87 1.84
C LEU A 93 0.08 -5.14 2.41
N GLU A 94 0.13 -6.23 1.65
CA GLU A 94 -0.37 -7.54 2.03
C GLU A 94 0.36 -8.07 3.26
N GLU A 95 1.70 -8.00 3.28
CA GLU A 95 2.52 -8.42 4.42
C GLU A 95 2.24 -7.58 5.68
N ARG A 96 2.11 -6.26 5.54
CA ARG A 96 1.78 -5.36 6.65
C ARG A 96 0.37 -5.63 7.17
N TRP A 97 -0.59 -5.91 6.28
CA TRP A 97 -1.94 -6.28 6.66
C TRP A 97 -1.98 -7.64 7.36
N ASP A 98 -1.24 -8.63 6.87
CA ASP A 98 -1.17 -9.96 7.48
C ASP A 98 -0.51 -9.89 8.86
N THR A 99 0.58 -9.13 9.01
CA THR A 99 1.22 -8.89 10.33
C THR A 99 0.25 -8.24 11.32
N LYS A 100 -0.51 -7.22 10.88
CA LYS A 100 -1.58 -6.61 11.69
C LYS A 100 -2.70 -7.60 11.98
N GLY A 101 -3.04 -8.46 11.02
CA GLY A 101 -4.00 -9.54 11.13
C GLY A 101 -3.57 -10.61 12.14
N TYR A 102 -2.28 -10.95 12.17
CA TYR A 102 -1.67 -11.89 13.11
C TYR A 102 -1.72 -11.35 14.53
N ASN A 103 -1.30 -10.10 14.76
CA ASN A 103 -1.43 -9.42 16.06
C ASN A 103 -2.89 -9.38 16.54
N ARG A 104 -3.85 -9.25 15.62
CA ARG A 104 -5.27 -9.30 15.94
C ARG A 104 -5.79 -10.69 16.29
N ARG A 105 -5.34 -11.74 15.58
CA ARG A 105 -5.69 -13.14 15.94
C ARG A 105 -5.11 -13.50 17.30
N SER A 106 -3.87 -13.12 17.58
CA SER A 106 -3.22 -13.31 18.88
C SER A 106 -3.94 -12.55 20.01
N ALA A 107 -4.38 -11.30 19.77
CA ALA A 107 -5.16 -10.55 20.75
C ALA A 107 -6.55 -11.17 21.03
N LYS A 108 -7.17 -11.85 20.05
CA LYS A 108 -8.42 -12.60 20.27
C LYS A 108 -8.20 -13.93 21.00
N MET A 109 -7.07 -14.62 20.79
CA MET A 109 -6.74 -15.85 21.54
C MET A 109 -6.29 -15.58 22.98
N GLY A 110 -5.65 -14.44 23.25
CA GLY A 110 -5.27 -14.03 24.61
C GLY A 110 -6.47 -13.71 25.52
N ARG A 111 -7.67 -13.54 24.96
CA ARG A 111 -8.91 -13.28 25.72
C ARG A 111 -9.64 -14.55 26.16
N ARG A 112 -9.08 -15.74 25.93
CA ARG A 112 -9.65 -17.02 26.37
C ARG A 112 -8.70 -17.77 27.31
N ARG A 113 -8.30 -17.11 28.40
CA ARG A 113 -7.85 -17.75 29.65
C ARG A 113 -8.25 -16.85 30.82
N THR A 114 -9.50 -17.02 31.27
CA THR A 114 -9.85 -16.96 32.68
C THR A 114 -9.89 -18.38 33.18
#